data_AF-A0AA42CG16-F1
#
_entry.id   AF-A0AA42CG16-F1
#
_cell.length_a   1.000
_cell.length_b   1.000
_cell.length_c   1.000
_cell.angle_alpha   90.00
_cell.angle_beta   90.00
_cell.angle_gamma   90.00
#
_symmetry.space_group_name_H-M   'P 1'
#
loop_
_entity.id
_entity.type
_entity.pdbx_description
1 polymer ?
#
loop_
_entity_poly.entity_id
_entity_poly.type
_entity_poly.pdbx_seq_one_letter_code
_entity_poly.pdbx_strand_id
1 'polypeptide(L)'
;MTETHPGPPTEAALHEAALAHLARYATTQAGLVRVLDRRVDRWARAAASPDPDAVLAAKRAVRAVVARLAAAGVVNDAAFAESRARSLTRSGRSRRAVAAHLAARGVAAETVARAVPGDAETELAAALSFARRRRIGPFRRMCDDEAAMADIHRRELGVLARAGFPQDVASRALRMAEDEAEALVNRLRQS
;
A
#
# COMPACT_ATOMS: atom_id res chain seq x y z
N MET A 1 43.74 -21.30 1.75
CA MET A 1 43.00 -20.18 1.14
C MET A 1 42.14 -19.56 2.23
N THR A 2 42.60 -18.47 2.84
CA THR A 2 41.82 -17.75 3.85
C THR A 2 40.76 -16.93 3.14
N GLU A 3 39.54 -17.45 3.06
CA GLU A 3 38.39 -16.64 2.64
C GLU A 3 38.24 -15.49 3.63
N THR A 4 38.69 -14.30 3.23
CA THR A 4 38.49 -13.07 3.98
C THR A 4 36.99 -12.75 3.92
N HIS A 5 36.22 -13.31 4.84
CA HIS A 5 34.82 -12.93 4.99
C HIS A 5 34.76 -11.47 5.42
N PRO A 6 34.05 -10.60 4.68
CA PRO A 6 33.96 -9.20 5.05
C PRO A 6 33.33 -9.09 6.44
N GLY A 7 33.88 -8.20 7.26
CA GLY A 7 33.38 -7.90 8.61
C GLY A 7 31.93 -7.39 8.60
N PRO A 8 31.33 -7.16 9.78
CA PRO A 8 29.97 -6.65 9.89
C PRO A 8 29.75 -5.39 9.03
N PRO A 9 28.58 -5.25 8.38
CA PRO A 9 28.27 -4.05 7.61
C PRO A 9 28.44 -2.80 8.46
N THR A 10 29.33 -1.92 8.04
CA THR A 10 29.56 -0.65 8.73
C THR A 10 28.36 0.27 8.55
N GLU A 11 28.23 1.27 9.43
CA GLU A 11 27.19 2.27 9.32
C GLU A 11 27.21 3.01 7.98
N ALA A 12 28.41 3.35 7.47
CA ALA A 12 28.58 3.96 6.15
C ALA A 12 28.07 3.04 5.03
N ALA A 13 28.40 1.74 5.08
CA ALA A 13 27.91 0.78 4.08
C ALA A 13 26.38 0.61 4.14
N LEU A 14 25.78 0.70 5.32
CA LEU A 14 24.32 0.69 5.49
C LEU A 14 23.67 1.97 4.97
N HIS A 15 24.31 3.13 5.18
CA HIS A 15 23.84 4.41 4.66
C HIS A 15 23.85 4.43 3.12
N GLU A 16 24.97 4.04 2.50
CA GLU A 16 25.09 3.94 1.04
C GLU A 16 24.06 2.96 0.45
N ALA A 17 23.88 1.80 1.08
CA ALA A 17 22.87 0.84 0.66
C ALA A 17 21.44 1.42 0.77
N ALA A 18 21.18 2.26 1.78
CA ALA A 18 19.91 2.94 1.94
C ALA A 18 19.65 3.96 0.82
N LEU A 19 20.63 4.81 0.52
CA LEU A 19 20.54 5.80 -0.56
C LEU A 19 20.36 5.11 -1.92
N ALA A 20 21.13 4.06 -2.20
CA ALA A 20 20.98 3.28 -3.43
C ALA A 20 19.58 2.64 -3.57
N HIS A 21 18.96 2.24 -2.46
CA HIS A 21 17.58 1.75 -2.48
C HIS A 21 16.58 2.88 -2.76
N LEU A 22 16.73 4.02 -2.07
CA LEU A 22 15.83 5.16 -2.17
C LEU A 22 15.91 5.86 -3.53
N ALA A 23 17.06 5.79 -4.22
CA ALA A 23 17.21 6.27 -5.59
C ALA A 23 16.32 5.53 -6.60
N ARG A 24 15.83 4.33 -6.26
CA ARG A 24 15.06 3.46 -7.18
C ARG A 24 13.63 3.21 -6.72
N TYR A 25 13.38 3.24 -5.41
CA TYR A 25 12.13 2.77 -4.84
C TYR A 25 11.59 3.72 -3.77
N ALA A 26 10.33 4.11 -3.91
CA ALA A 26 9.58 4.72 -2.82
C ALA A 26 9.27 3.66 -1.74
N THR A 27 9.63 3.94 -0.49
CA THR A 27 9.45 3.02 0.63
C THR A 27 9.11 3.77 1.92
N THR A 28 8.65 3.02 2.93
CA THR A 28 8.45 3.52 4.30
C THR A 28 9.72 3.32 5.12
N GLN A 29 9.83 3.97 6.28
CA GLN A 29 10.89 3.73 7.25
C GLN A 29 10.96 2.24 7.63
N ALA A 30 9.82 1.62 7.97
CA ALA A 30 9.75 0.19 8.26
C ALA A 30 10.11 -0.70 7.04
N GLY A 31 9.78 -0.26 5.83
CA GLY A 31 10.22 -0.90 4.59
C GLY A 31 11.74 -0.89 4.44
N LEU A 32 12.36 0.28 4.65
CA LEU A 32 13.80 0.46 4.55
C LEU A 32 14.55 -0.34 5.63
N VAL A 33 14.07 -0.33 6.88
CA VAL A 33 14.62 -1.20 7.95
C VAL A 33 14.63 -2.65 7.50
N ARG A 34 13.51 -3.19 6.97
CA ARG A 34 13.45 -4.58 6.49
C ARG A 34 14.44 -4.87 5.36
N VAL A 35 14.68 -3.91 4.46
CA VAL A 35 15.66 -4.08 3.36
C VAL A 35 17.08 -4.18 3.91
N LEU A 36 17.44 -3.31 4.85
CA LEU A 36 18.77 -3.28 5.44
C LEU A 36 18.98 -4.44 6.43
N ASP A 37 17.98 -4.82 7.22
CA ASP A 37 18.03 -5.99 8.11
C ASP A 37 18.29 -7.27 7.31
N ARG A 38 17.63 -7.44 6.15
CA ARG A 38 17.91 -8.60 5.26
C ARG A 38 19.35 -8.60 4.76
N ARG A 39 19.99 -7.43 4.61
CA ARG A 39 21.41 -7.34 4.24
C ARG A 39 22.28 -7.80 5.40
N VAL A 40 21.99 -7.36 6.63
CA VAL A 40 22.66 -7.83 7.85
C VAL A 40 22.49 -9.35 8.01
N ASP A 41 21.28 -9.87 7.83
CA ASP A 41 21.00 -11.31 7.94
C ASP A 41 21.72 -12.12 6.86
N ARG A 42 21.87 -11.59 5.64
CA ARG A 42 22.66 -12.23 4.57
C ARG A 42 24.14 -12.28 4.93
N TRP A 43 24.68 -11.19 5.47
CA TRP A 43 26.05 -11.16 5.97
C TRP A 43 26.26 -12.18 7.08
N ALA A 44 25.38 -12.19 8.09
CA ALA A 44 25.48 -13.10 9.24
C ALA A 44 25.44 -14.58 8.82
N ARG A 45 24.62 -14.93 7.82
CA ARG A 45 24.58 -16.29 7.25
C ARG A 45 25.83 -16.69 6.46
N ALA A 46 26.54 -15.72 5.89
CA ALA A 46 27.78 -15.98 5.19
C ALA A 46 28.94 -16.18 6.16
N ALA A 47 28.96 -15.45 7.28
CA ALA A 47 30.01 -15.59 8.29
C ALA A 47 30.08 -17.02 8.84
N ALA A 48 31.30 -17.57 8.92
CA ALA A 48 31.54 -18.93 9.42
C ALA A 48 31.10 -19.12 10.89
N SER A 49 31.23 -18.08 11.70
CA SER A 49 30.71 -18.00 13.07
C SER A 49 30.28 -16.55 13.34
N PRO A 50 29.01 -16.19 13.10
CA PRO A 50 28.54 -14.83 13.32
C PRO A 50 28.44 -14.55 14.82
N ASP A 51 29.15 -13.52 15.28
CA ASP A 51 28.98 -12.98 16.62
C ASP A 51 27.56 -12.38 16.78
N PRO A 52 26.72 -12.90 17.69
CA PRO A 52 25.37 -12.37 17.94
C PRO A 52 25.35 -10.89 18.33
N ASP A 53 26.37 -10.42 19.05
CA ASP A 53 26.45 -9.02 19.48
C ASP A 53 26.77 -8.09 18.31
N ALA A 54 27.66 -8.52 17.41
CA ALA A 54 27.91 -7.82 16.16
C ALA A 54 26.66 -7.72 15.26
N VAL A 55 25.86 -8.80 15.17
CA VAL A 55 24.58 -8.78 14.43
C VAL A 55 23.60 -7.79 15.06
N LEU A 56 23.49 -7.79 16.38
CA LEU A 56 22.62 -6.87 17.11
C LEU A 56 23.06 -5.41 16.93
N ALA A 57 24.38 -5.15 17.01
CA ALA A 57 24.97 -3.84 16.77
C ALA A 57 24.68 -3.33 15.35
N ALA A 58 24.82 -4.20 14.34
CA ALA A 58 24.50 -3.85 12.96
C ALA A 58 23.00 -3.52 12.78
N LYS A 59 22.08 -4.27 13.40
CA LYS A 59 20.64 -3.95 13.36
C LYS A 59 20.28 -2.67 14.11
N ARG A 60 21.01 -2.31 15.18
CA ARG A 60 20.88 -0.99 15.81
C ARG A 60 21.36 0.13 14.88
N ALA A 61 22.48 -0.08 14.19
CA ALA A 61 22.98 0.88 13.19
C ALA A 61 21.98 1.07 12.03
N VAL A 62 21.31 0.02 11.56
CA VAL A 62 20.21 0.12 10.58
C VAL A 62 19.14 1.11 11.04
N ARG A 63 18.65 0.98 12.28
CA ARG A 63 17.62 1.87 12.82
C ARG A 63 18.11 3.32 12.92
N ALA A 64 19.37 3.52 13.35
CA ALA A 64 19.97 4.85 13.44
C ALA A 64 20.12 5.52 12.05
N VAL A 65 20.56 4.77 11.03
CA VAL A 65 20.62 5.24 9.64
C VAL A 65 19.24 5.66 9.15
N VAL A 66 18.23 4.80 9.31
CA VAL A 66 16.86 5.11 8.86
C VAL A 66 16.29 6.33 9.58
N ALA A 67 16.51 6.44 10.90
CA ALA A 67 16.04 7.59 11.68
C ALA A 67 16.67 8.91 11.19
N ARG A 68 17.98 8.93 10.88
CA ARG A 68 18.63 10.12 10.32
C ARG A 68 18.10 10.47 8.93
N LEU A 69 17.90 9.47 8.06
CA LEU A 69 17.33 9.70 6.72
C LEU A 69 15.88 10.20 6.80
N ALA A 70 15.12 9.75 7.78
CA ALA A 70 13.77 10.27 8.05
C ALA A 70 13.80 11.71 8.57
N ALA A 71 14.69 12.03 9.51
CA ALA A 71 14.87 13.39 10.02
C ALA A 71 15.33 14.37 8.92
N ALA A 72 16.15 13.89 7.97
CA ALA A 72 16.56 14.66 6.79
C ALA A 72 15.48 14.72 5.69
N GLY A 73 14.31 14.09 5.87
CA GLY A 73 13.22 14.09 4.91
C GLY A 73 13.42 13.19 3.69
N VAL A 74 14.52 12.43 3.61
CA VAL A 74 14.82 11.51 2.51
C VAL A 74 13.84 10.33 2.50
N VAL A 75 13.39 9.89 3.68
CA VAL A 75 12.30 8.93 3.84
C VAL A 75 11.14 9.60 4.55
N ASN A 76 9.98 9.64 3.90
CA ASN A 76 8.80 10.30 4.44
C ASN A 76 7.57 9.39 4.33
N ASP A 77 7.18 8.82 5.47
CA ASP A 77 6.03 7.91 5.55
C ASP A 77 4.70 8.62 5.24
N ALA A 78 4.58 9.91 5.54
CA ALA A 78 3.37 10.68 5.23
C ALA A 78 3.24 10.90 3.72
N ALA A 79 4.30 11.34 3.05
CA ALA A 79 4.33 11.51 1.60
C ALA A 79 4.11 10.17 0.88
N PHE A 80 4.73 9.09 1.38
CA PHE A 80 4.51 7.74 0.87
C PHE A 80 3.03 7.35 1.02
N ALA A 81 2.45 7.53 2.21
CA ALA A 81 1.08 7.13 2.51
C ALA A 81 0.07 7.88 1.65
N GLU A 82 0.23 9.20 1.49
CA GLU A 82 -0.66 10.04 0.70
C GLU A 82 -0.64 9.66 -0.79
N SER A 83 0.56 9.57 -1.39
CA SER A 83 0.72 9.18 -2.79
C SER A 83 0.17 7.77 -3.03
N ARG A 84 0.46 6.85 -2.12
CA ARG A 84 0.01 5.46 -2.24
C ARG A 84 -1.49 5.33 -2.03
N ALA A 85 -2.08 6.06 -1.10
CA ALA A 85 -3.52 6.10 -0.87
C ALA A 85 -4.24 6.59 -2.12
N ARG A 86 -3.85 7.76 -2.65
CA ARG A 86 -4.40 8.31 -3.89
C ARG A 86 -4.36 7.31 -5.04
N SER A 87 -3.18 6.71 -5.28
CA SER A 87 -3.01 5.70 -6.33
C SER A 87 -3.94 4.49 -6.18
N LEU A 88 -4.05 3.95 -4.96
CA LEU A 88 -4.89 2.78 -4.69
C LEU A 88 -6.38 3.11 -4.81
N THR A 89 -6.81 4.25 -4.27
CA THR A 89 -8.19 4.74 -4.38
C THR A 89 -8.61 4.89 -5.84
N ARG A 90 -7.78 5.55 -6.67
CA ARG A 90 -8.03 5.68 -8.13
C ARG A 90 -8.11 4.33 -8.86
N SER A 91 -7.45 3.29 -8.35
CA SER A 91 -7.54 1.93 -8.89
C SER A 91 -8.81 1.17 -8.44
N GLY A 92 -9.65 1.80 -7.62
CA GLY A 92 -10.85 1.21 -7.04
C GLY A 92 -10.55 0.31 -5.85
N ARG A 93 -9.77 0.80 -4.88
CA ARG A 93 -9.63 0.18 -3.56
C ARG A 93 -10.46 0.97 -2.55
N SER A 94 -11.21 0.26 -1.70
CA SER A 94 -11.93 0.85 -0.58
C SER A 94 -10.96 1.49 0.42
N ARG A 95 -11.41 2.51 1.15
CA ARG A 95 -10.65 3.12 2.26
C ARG A 95 -10.10 2.07 3.22
N ARG A 96 -10.91 1.06 3.57
CA ARG A 96 -10.49 -0.05 4.44
C ARG A 96 -9.33 -0.84 3.85
N ALA A 97 -9.39 -1.16 2.55
CA ALA A 97 -8.31 -1.87 1.86
C ALA A 97 -7.05 -1.01 1.73
N VAL A 98 -7.19 0.30 1.49
CA VAL A 98 -6.06 1.24 1.45
C VAL A 98 -5.38 1.34 2.82
N ALA A 99 -6.17 1.54 3.89
CA ALA A 99 -5.65 1.60 5.26
C ALA A 99 -4.90 0.32 5.64
N ALA A 100 -5.47 -0.86 5.35
CA ALA A 100 -4.81 -2.14 5.58
C ALA A 100 -3.51 -2.29 4.78
N HIS A 101 -3.47 -1.81 3.53
CA HIS A 101 -2.25 -1.82 2.72
C HIS A 101 -1.13 -0.97 3.35
N LEU A 102 -1.45 0.23 3.81
CA LEU A 102 -0.49 1.13 4.45
C LEU A 102 0.01 0.58 5.79
N ALA A 103 -0.90 0.04 6.61
CA ALA A 103 -0.54 -0.62 7.87
C ALA A 103 0.42 -1.81 7.64
N ALA A 104 0.16 -2.65 6.62
CA ALA A 104 1.07 -3.74 6.25
C ALA A 104 2.46 -3.25 5.79
N ARG A 105 2.55 -2.02 5.28
CA ARG A 105 3.82 -1.36 4.97
C ARG A 105 4.52 -0.77 6.20
N GLY A 106 3.88 -0.80 7.37
CA GLY A 106 4.43 -0.29 8.63
C GLY A 106 4.24 1.21 8.80
N VAL A 107 3.27 1.82 8.11
CA VAL A 107 2.90 3.22 8.33
C VAL A 107 2.11 3.32 9.64
N ALA A 108 2.46 4.30 10.48
CA ALA A 108 1.79 4.58 11.75
C ALA A 108 0.30 4.90 11.57
N ALA A 109 -0.53 4.50 12.54
CA ALA A 109 -2.00 4.60 12.45
C ALA A 109 -2.48 6.04 12.21
N GLU A 110 -1.85 7.03 12.84
CA GLU A 110 -2.16 8.45 12.70
C GLU A 110 -1.85 8.95 11.29
N THR A 111 -0.77 8.46 10.69
CA THR A 111 -0.41 8.78 9.31
C THR A 111 -1.34 8.08 8.32
N VAL A 112 -1.78 6.86 8.61
CA VAL A 112 -2.82 6.17 7.82
C VAL A 112 -4.14 6.94 7.86
N ALA A 113 -4.58 7.36 9.04
CA ALA A 113 -5.83 8.10 9.22
C ALA A 113 -5.83 9.43 8.45
N ARG A 114 -4.70 10.15 8.43
CA ARG A 114 -4.53 11.37 7.63
C ARG A 114 -4.50 11.11 6.13
N ALA A 115 -3.87 10.02 5.69
CA ALA A 115 -3.72 9.70 4.27
C ALA A 115 -5.00 9.16 3.62
N VAL A 116 -5.94 8.63 4.41
CA VAL A 116 -7.19 8.03 3.91
C VAL A 116 -8.40 8.67 4.60
N PRO A 117 -8.73 9.93 4.28
CA PRO A 117 -9.86 10.63 4.88
C PRO A 117 -11.19 9.94 4.55
N GLY A 118 -12.19 10.12 5.42
CA GLY A 118 -13.53 9.55 5.26
C GLY A 118 -14.42 10.30 4.27
N ASP A 119 -13.91 10.61 3.08
CA ASP A 119 -14.71 11.28 2.04
C ASP A 119 -15.64 10.28 1.33
N ALA A 120 -16.96 10.50 1.46
CA ALA A 120 -17.98 9.62 0.92
C ALA A 120 -18.02 9.64 -0.61
N GLU A 121 -17.73 10.78 -1.25
CA GLU A 121 -17.73 10.87 -2.72
C GLU A 121 -16.53 10.12 -3.30
N THR A 122 -15.34 10.27 -2.70
CA THR A 122 -14.14 9.49 -3.06
C THR A 122 -14.35 7.99 -2.88
N GLU A 123 -14.96 7.54 -1.76
CA GLU A 123 -15.23 6.11 -1.53
C GLU A 123 -16.20 5.54 -2.58
N LEU A 124 -17.22 6.32 -2.95
CA LEU A 124 -18.15 5.97 -4.02
C LEU A 124 -17.47 5.90 -5.39
N ALA A 125 -16.66 6.90 -5.75
CA ALA A 125 -15.93 6.89 -7.01
C ALA A 125 -14.92 5.73 -7.09
N ALA A 126 -14.32 5.34 -5.95
CA ALA A 126 -13.48 4.15 -5.86
C ALA A 126 -14.30 2.86 -6.06
N ALA A 127 -15.51 2.78 -5.47
CA ALA A 127 -16.42 1.66 -5.68
C ALA A 127 -16.83 1.52 -7.15
N LEU A 128 -17.13 2.62 -7.82
CA LEU A 128 -17.45 2.66 -9.26
C LEU A 128 -16.24 2.28 -10.12
N SER A 129 -15.04 2.73 -9.77
CA SER A 129 -13.80 2.33 -10.45
C SER A 129 -13.55 0.82 -10.33
N PHE A 130 -13.84 0.24 -9.16
CA PHE A 130 -13.80 -1.20 -8.94
C PHE A 130 -14.88 -1.91 -9.76
N ALA A 131 -16.11 -1.40 -9.75
CA ALA A 131 -17.25 -1.94 -10.47
C ALA A 131 -16.99 -2.00 -11.98
N ARG A 132 -16.41 -0.92 -12.54
CA ARG A 132 -16.01 -0.84 -13.94
C ARG A 132 -14.99 -1.91 -14.33
N ARG A 133 -13.94 -2.11 -13.52
CA ARG A 133 -12.94 -3.16 -13.75
C ARG A 133 -13.53 -4.57 -13.68
N ARG A 134 -14.59 -4.75 -12.88
CA ARG A 134 -15.28 -6.04 -12.69
C ARG A 134 -16.48 -6.23 -13.63
N ARG A 135 -16.85 -5.21 -14.42
CA ARG A 135 -18.06 -5.18 -15.27
C ARG A 135 -19.33 -5.53 -14.49
N ILE A 136 -19.50 -4.87 -13.35
CA ILE A 136 -20.62 -5.02 -12.43
C ILE A 136 -21.38 -3.71 -12.26
N GLY A 137 -22.63 -3.80 -11.79
CA GLY A 137 -23.48 -2.63 -11.57
C GLY A 137 -23.72 -1.83 -12.87
N PRO A 138 -23.44 -0.52 -12.89
CA PRO A 138 -23.67 0.35 -14.07
C PRO A 138 -22.89 -0.08 -15.32
N PHE A 139 -21.82 -0.85 -15.15
CA PHE A 139 -20.92 -1.27 -16.24
C PHE A 139 -21.15 -2.73 -16.66
N ARG A 140 -22.28 -3.32 -16.25
CA ARG A 140 -22.65 -4.69 -16.62
C ARG A 140 -23.18 -4.72 -18.05
N ARG A 141 -23.01 -5.86 -18.72
CA ARG A 141 -23.81 -6.20 -19.90
C ARG A 141 -25.29 -6.33 -19.53
N MET A 142 -26.17 -5.88 -20.42
CA MET A 142 -27.63 -5.97 -20.22
C MET A 142 -28.09 -7.42 -20.02
N CYS A 143 -29.14 -7.56 -19.22
CA CYS A 143 -29.82 -8.82 -18.94
C CYS A 143 -31.29 -8.51 -18.71
N ASP A 144 -32.15 -9.15 -19.51
CA ASP A 144 -33.59 -8.81 -19.59
C ASP A 144 -34.45 -9.65 -18.63
N ASP A 145 -33.84 -10.57 -17.86
CA ASP A 145 -34.52 -11.43 -16.89
C ASP A 145 -34.46 -10.81 -15.49
N GLU A 146 -35.61 -10.35 -14.99
CA GLU A 146 -35.73 -9.69 -13.68
C GLU A 146 -35.33 -10.60 -12.50
N ALA A 147 -35.67 -11.90 -12.57
CA ALA A 147 -35.33 -12.85 -11.51
C ALA A 147 -33.82 -13.11 -11.49
N ALA A 148 -33.21 -13.25 -12.67
CA ALA A 148 -31.75 -13.30 -12.80
C ALA A 148 -31.10 -12.00 -12.32
N MET A 149 -31.72 -10.84 -12.54
CA MET A 149 -31.21 -9.54 -12.10
C MET A 149 -31.15 -9.37 -10.59
N ALA A 150 -32.17 -9.80 -9.85
CA ALA A 150 -32.14 -9.77 -8.39
C ALA A 150 -31.00 -10.62 -7.81
N ASP A 151 -30.81 -11.83 -8.37
CA ASP A 151 -29.74 -12.75 -7.98
C ASP A 151 -28.35 -12.22 -8.31
N ILE A 152 -28.20 -11.64 -9.49
CA ILE A 152 -26.97 -10.99 -9.95
C ILE A 152 -26.63 -9.80 -9.05
N HIS A 153 -27.60 -8.94 -8.74
CA HIS A 153 -27.38 -7.79 -7.85
C HIS A 153 -26.89 -8.22 -6.47
N ARG A 154 -27.48 -9.29 -5.91
CA ARG A 154 -27.06 -9.84 -4.61
C ARG A 154 -25.63 -10.36 -4.64
N ARG A 155 -25.24 -11.07 -5.70
CA ARG A 155 -23.84 -11.49 -5.91
C ARG A 155 -22.93 -10.26 -6.02
N GLU A 156 -23.40 -9.25 -6.74
CA GLU A 156 -22.84 -7.91 -6.94
C GLU A 156 -22.35 -7.26 -5.66
N LEU A 157 -23.32 -7.07 -4.77
CA LEU A 157 -23.12 -6.53 -3.42
C LEU A 157 -22.08 -7.35 -2.66
N GLY A 158 -22.14 -8.68 -2.75
CA GLY A 158 -21.16 -9.57 -2.14
C GLY A 158 -19.73 -9.36 -2.65
N VAL A 159 -19.54 -9.06 -3.94
CA VAL A 159 -18.23 -8.77 -4.52
C VAL A 159 -17.67 -7.45 -3.95
N LEU A 160 -18.49 -6.40 -3.88
CA LEU A 160 -18.09 -5.10 -3.32
C LEU A 160 -17.81 -5.17 -1.81
N ALA A 161 -18.64 -5.89 -1.06
CA ALA A 161 -18.44 -6.09 0.38
C ALA A 161 -17.11 -6.80 0.68
N ARG A 162 -16.77 -7.85 -0.08
CA ARG A 162 -15.47 -8.54 0.04
C ARG A 162 -14.30 -7.64 -0.36
N ALA A 163 -14.51 -6.68 -1.27
CA ALA A 163 -13.52 -5.66 -1.60
C ALA A 163 -13.40 -4.56 -0.51
N GLY A 164 -14.25 -4.60 0.52
CA GLY A 164 -14.20 -3.76 1.71
C GLY A 164 -15.01 -2.47 1.62
N PHE A 165 -15.89 -2.33 0.64
CA PHE A 165 -16.79 -1.19 0.55
C PHE A 165 -17.95 -1.31 1.56
N PRO A 166 -18.31 -0.20 2.23
CA PRO A 166 -19.53 -0.13 3.03
C PRO A 166 -20.78 -0.49 2.23
N GLN A 167 -21.81 -1.04 2.91
CA GLN A 167 -23.00 -1.57 2.25
C GLN A 167 -23.83 -0.47 1.55
N ASP A 168 -23.90 0.73 2.13
CA ASP A 168 -24.52 1.92 1.56
C ASP A 168 -23.80 2.37 0.28
N VAL A 169 -22.46 2.46 0.32
CA VAL A 169 -21.64 2.81 -0.86
C VAL A 169 -21.79 1.77 -1.96
N ALA A 170 -21.73 0.48 -1.62
CA ALA A 170 -21.88 -0.60 -2.58
C ALA A 170 -23.27 -0.58 -3.23
N SER A 171 -24.32 -0.41 -2.42
CA SER A 171 -25.71 -0.30 -2.85
C SER A 171 -25.93 0.88 -3.78
N ARG A 172 -25.34 2.04 -3.48
CA ARG A 172 -25.42 3.25 -4.30
C ARG A 172 -24.67 3.07 -5.62
N ALA A 173 -23.45 2.52 -5.58
CA ALA A 173 -22.63 2.28 -6.76
C ALA A 173 -23.33 1.35 -7.77
N LEU A 174 -24.01 0.30 -7.31
CA LEU A 174 -24.69 -0.66 -8.20
C LEU A 174 -25.98 -0.14 -8.83
N ARG A 175 -26.61 0.89 -8.25
CA ARG A 175 -27.88 1.47 -8.73
C ARG A 175 -27.70 2.75 -9.55
N MET A 176 -26.47 3.25 -9.65
CA MET A 176 -26.17 4.47 -10.38
C MET A 176 -26.37 4.28 -11.88
N ALA A 177 -26.78 5.33 -12.59
CA ALA A 177 -26.79 5.32 -14.05
C ALA A 177 -25.36 5.28 -14.59
N GLU A 178 -25.17 4.70 -15.79
CA GLU A 178 -23.84 4.49 -16.36
C GLU A 178 -23.11 5.82 -16.63
N ASP A 179 -23.81 6.82 -17.16
CA ASP A 179 -23.29 8.16 -17.44
C ASP A 179 -22.83 8.91 -16.18
N GLU A 180 -23.65 8.91 -15.12
CA GLU A 180 -23.27 9.47 -13.82
C GLU A 180 -22.06 8.76 -13.22
N ALA A 181 -22.04 7.42 -13.33
CA ALA A 181 -20.95 6.60 -12.85
C ALA A 181 -19.64 6.88 -13.60
N GLU A 182 -19.71 7.04 -14.92
CA GLU A 182 -18.55 7.42 -15.73
C GLU A 182 -18.01 8.80 -15.36
N ALA A 183 -18.88 9.78 -15.18
CA ALA A 183 -18.48 11.13 -14.77
C ALA A 183 -17.73 11.12 -13.44
N LEU A 184 -18.21 10.38 -12.44
CA LEU A 184 -17.53 10.22 -11.14
C LEU A 184 -16.17 9.54 -11.26
N VAL A 185 -16.09 8.45 -12.02
CA VAL A 185 -14.82 7.73 -12.24
C VAL A 185 -13.80 8.61 -12.95
N ASN A 186 -14.24 9.43 -13.91
CA ASN A 186 -13.36 10.34 -14.64
C ASN A 186 -12.87 11.50 -13.76
N ARG A 187 -13.74 12.07 -12.91
CA ARG A 187 -13.34 13.08 -11.91
C ARG A 187 -12.28 12.54 -10.95
N LEU A 188 -12.46 11.33 -10.40
CA LEU A 188 -11.49 10.70 -9.51
C LEU A 188 -10.14 10.43 -10.18
N ARG A 189 -10.10 10.20 -11.50
CA ARG A 189 -8.84 9.99 -12.23
C ARG A 189 -8.04 11.27 -12.44
N GLN A 190 -8.71 12.42 -12.42
CA GLN A 190 -8.11 13.74 -12.64
C GLN A 190 -7.63 14.40 -11.33
N SER A 191 -7.95 13.83 -10.16
CA SER A 191 -7.45 14.25 -8.83
C SER A 191 -6.24 13.45 -8.34
#